data_AF-A0A1S1EIN5-F1
#
_entry.id   AF-A0A1S1EIN5-F1
#
_cell.length_a   1.000
_cell.length_b   1.000
_cell.length_c   1.000
_cell.angle_alpha   90.00
_cell.angle_beta   90.00
_cell.angle_gamma   90.00
#
_symmetry.space_group_name_H-M   'P 1'
#
loop_
_entity.id
_entity.type
_entity.pdbx_description
1 polymer ?
#
loop_
_entity_poly.entity_id
_entity_poly.type
_entity_poly.pdbx_seq_one_letter_code
_entity_poly.pdbx_strand_id
1 'polypeptide(L)'
;MKHFLIVFNRKTGERDITEYEDSREAIVQRLAEEQSNDNPDVEIVVIGSPSLEDLKVTHSRYFRAEELPDFAEYWTKRERVS
;
A
#
# COMPACT_ATOMS: atom_id res chain seq x y z
N MET A 1 -0.54 8.28 12.09
CA MET A 1 -0.42 8.00 10.65
C MET A 1 0.13 6.60 10.53
N LYS A 2 -0.34 5.82 9.56
CA LYS A 2 0.10 4.42 9.40
C LYS A 2 1.07 4.31 8.24
N HIS A 3 1.87 3.26 8.26
CA HIS A 3 2.84 2.94 7.24
C HIS A 3 2.54 1.56 6.68
N PHE A 4 2.45 1.45 5.36
CA PHE A 4 2.13 0.21 4.69
C PHE A 4 3.35 -0.23 3.87
N LEU A 5 3.91 -1.37 4.22
CA LEU A 5 4.89 -2.06 3.39
C LEU A 5 4.13 -2.84 2.32
N ILE A 6 4.47 -2.62 1.05
CA ILE A 6 3.88 -3.30 -0.08
C ILE A 6 4.99 -4.04 -0.82
N VAL A 7 4.85 -5.35 -0.94
CA VAL A 7 5.68 -6.22 -1.79
C VAL A 7 4.83 -6.59 -3.00
N PHE A 8 5.12 -6.02 -4.17
CA PHE A 8 4.28 -6.14 -5.35
C PHE A 8 5.03 -6.79 -6.51
N ASN A 9 4.56 -7.94 -6.99
CA ASN A 9 5.09 -8.57 -8.18
C ASN A 9 4.41 -7.99 -9.43
N ARG A 10 5.16 -7.25 -10.23
CA ARG A 10 4.66 -6.55 -11.43
C ARG A 10 4.21 -7.50 -12.54
N LYS A 11 4.73 -8.73 -12.58
CA LYS A 11 4.38 -9.73 -13.61
C LYS A 11 3.13 -10.51 -13.26
N THR A 12 3.02 -10.97 -12.02
CA THR A 12 1.89 -11.80 -11.59
C THR A 12 0.73 -10.98 -11.03
N GLY A 13 1.00 -9.73 -10.62
CA GLY A 13 0.03 -8.90 -9.89
C GLY A 13 -0.22 -9.41 -8.47
N GLU A 14 0.63 -10.30 -7.96
CA GLU A 14 0.62 -10.71 -6.57
C GLU A 14 1.16 -9.60 -5.69
N ARG A 15 0.58 -9.50 -4.49
CA ARG A 15 0.90 -8.45 -3.56
C ARG A 15 0.78 -8.92 -2.13
N ASP A 16 1.72 -8.48 -1.30
CA ASP A 16 1.61 -8.55 0.14
C ASP A 16 1.58 -7.13 0.71
N ILE A 17 0.72 -6.90 1.69
CA ILE A 17 0.59 -5.60 2.37
C ILE A 17 0.65 -5.85 3.87
N THR A 18 1.66 -5.26 4.50
CA THR A 18 1.80 -5.28 5.95
C THR A 18 1.68 -3.85 6.52
N GLU A 19 0.82 -3.69 7.52
CA GLU A 19 0.59 -2.43 8.22
C GLU A 19 1.53 -2.28 9.42
N TYR A 20 2.12 -1.10 9.57
CA TYR A 20 2.96 -0.71 10.69
C TYR A 20 2.48 0.62 11.27
N GLU A 21 2.51 0.72 12.59
CA GLU A 21 2.24 1.98 13.29
C GLU A 21 3.44 2.92 13.28
N ASP A 22 4.66 2.36 13.20
CA ASP A 22 5.91 3.10 13.24
C ASP A 22 6.64 3.06 11.89
N SER A 23 7.11 4.24 11.46
CA SER A 23 7.81 4.41 10.18
C SER A 23 9.17 3.70 10.14
N ARG A 24 9.88 3.64 11.26
CA ARG A 24 11.19 3.02 11.35
C ARG A 24 11.08 1.52 11.19
N GLU A 25 10.10 0.91 11.88
CA GLU A 25 9.79 -0.52 11.73
C GLU A 25 9.48 -0.87 10.27
N ALA A 26 8.62 -0.09 9.61
CA ALA A 26 8.29 -0.30 8.20
C ALA A 26 9.53 -0.22 7.28
N ILE A 27 10.42 0.73 7.52
CA ILE A 27 11.67 0.89 6.73
C ILE A 27 12.63 -0.28 6.99
N VAL A 28 12.79 -0.72 8.23
CA VAL A 28 13.65 -1.87 8.57
C VAL A 28 13.16 -3.12 7.85
N GLN A 29 11.85 -3.37 7.87
CA GLN A 29 11.25 -4.51 7.17
C GLN A 29 11.39 -4.39 5.66
N ARG A 30 11.21 -3.18 5.09
CA ARG A 30 11.49 -2.92 3.67
C ARG A 30 12.92 -3.34 3.29
N LEU A 31 13.90 -2.92 4.08
CA LEU A 31 15.31 -3.24 3.82
C LEU A 31 15.61 -4.74 3.99
N ALA A 32 14.92 -5.44 4.88
CA ALA A 32 15.05 -6.89 5.04
C ALA A 32 14.49 -7.65 3.82
N GLU A 33 13.32 -7.24 3.33
CA GLU A 33 12.71 -7.78 2.12
C GLU A 33 13.54 -7.47 0.88
N GLU A 34 14.03 -6.23 0.74
CA GLU A 34 14.92 -5.81 -0.38
C GLU A 34 16.21 -6.64 -0.43
N GLN A 35 16.78 -7.01 0.73
CA GLN A 35 17.98 -7.84 0.79
C GLN A 35 17.70 -9.32 0.48
N SER A 36 16.50 -9.81 0.76
CA SER A 36 16.10 -11.20 0.51
C SER A 36 15.47 -11.40 -0.87
N ASN A 37 15.15 -10.31 -1.56
CA ASN A 37 14.53 -10.34 -2.88
C ASN A 37 15.57 -10.21 -3.99
N ASP A 38 15.84 -11.33 -4.66
CA ASP A 38 16.65 -11.37 -5.90
C ASP A 38 15.83 -11.11 -7.17
N ASN A 39 14.51 -10.91 -7.06
CA ASN A 39 13.64 -10.78 -8.23
C ASN A 39 13.45 -9.30 -8.63
N PRO A 40 13.95 -8.86 -9.82
CA PRO A 40 13.82 -7.47 -10.27
C PRO A 40 12.39 -7.09 -10.68
N ASP A 41 11.49 -8.07 -10.85
CA ASP A 41 10.08 -7.83 -11.16
C ASP A 41 9.24 -7.52 -9.90
N VAL A 42 9.82 -7.65 -8.70
CA VAL A 42 9.18 -7.34 -7.42
C VAL A 42 9.54 -5.92 -6.97
N GLU A 43 8.52 -5.12 -6.69
CA GLU A 43 8.63 -3.77 -6.17
C GLU A 43 8.31 -3.77 -4.67
N ILE A 44 9.25 -3.31 -3.85
CA ILE A 44 9.13 -3.29 -2.39
C ILE A 44 9.13 -1.83 -1.95
N VAL A 45 8.00 -1.34 -1.42
CA VAL A 45 7.83 0.08 -1.08
C VAL A 45 7.12 0.27 0.25
N VAL A 46 7.43 1.38 0.93
CA VAL A 46 6.71 1.80 2.14
C VAL A 46 5.98 3.09 1.84
N ILE A 47 4.67 3.11 2.10
CA ILE A 47 3.82 4.27 1.87
C ILE A 47 3.12 4.67 3.16
N GLY A 48 3.26 5.94 3.52
CA GLY A 48 2.50 6.54 4.62
C GLY A 48 1.09 6.88 4.18
N SER A 49 0.08 6.42 4.92
CA SER A 49 -1.33 6.71 4.62
C SER A 49 -2.16 6.72 5.90
N PRO A 50 -3.25 7.51 5.99
CA PRO A 50 -4.11 7.50 7.17
C PRO A 50 -4.86 6.18 7.34
N SER A 51 -5.15 5.44 6.27
CA SER A 51 -5.89 4.17 6.30
C SER A 51 -5.70 3.37 5.01
N LEU A 52 -5.99 2.07 5.04
CA LEU A 52 -5.92 1.21 3.85
C LEU A 52 -6.87 1.68 2.74
N GLU A 53 -8.05 2.20 3.06
CA GLU A 53 -8.98 2.80 2.08
C GLU A 53 -8.33 3.99 1.34
N ASP A 54 -7.63 4.86 2.08
CA ASP A 54 -6.96 6.04 1.53
C ASP A 54 -5.74 5.65 0.68
N LEU A 55 -5.04 4.58 1.09
CA LEU A 55 -3.95 3.98 0.32
C LEU A 55 -4.46 3.41 -1.01
N LYS A 56 -5.61 2.72 -1.01
CA LYS A 56 -6.26 2.19 -2.22
C LYS A 56 -6.54 3.29 -3.25
N VAL A 57 -7.02 4.44 -2.80
CA VAL A 57 -7.36 5.58 -3.67
C VAL A 57 -6.11 6.27 -4.20
N THR A 58 -5.14 6.58 -3.31
CA THR A 58 -3.94 7.35 -3.67
C THR A 58 -2.88 6.54 -4.41
N HIS A 59 -2.80 5.24 -4.14
CA HIS A 59 -1.80 4.31 -4.71
C HIS A 59 -2.49 3.09 -5.34
N SER A 60 -3.53 3.35 -6.12
CA SER A 60 -4.38 2.34 -6.79
C SER A 60 -3.62 1.36 -7.68
N ARG A 61 -2.41 1.71 -8.14
CA ARG A 61 -1.52 0.83 -8.92
C ARG A 61 -1.30 -0.55 -8.28
N TYR A 62 -1.19 -0.60 -6.96
CA TYR A 62 -0.92 -1.86 -6.26
C TYR A 62 -2.17 -2.69 -6.04
N PHE A 63 -3.35 -2.19 -6.41
CA PHE A 63 -4.64 -2.81 -6.12
C PHE A 63 -5.30 -3.23 -7.43
N ARG A 64 -6.07 -4.32 -7.38
CA ARG A 64 -6.93 -4.70 -8.51
C ARG A 64 -8.14 -3.78 -8.55
N ALA A 65 -8.71 -3.58 -9.74
CA ALA A 65 -9.87 -2.71 -9.92
C ALA A 65 -11.07 -3.11 -9.03
N GLU A 66 -11.24 -4.40 -8.77
CA GLU A 66 -12.28 -4.95 -7.88
C GLU A 66 -12.09 -4.61 -6.40
N GLU A 67 -10.87 -4.25 -5.98
CA GLU A 67 -10.53 -3.95 -4.59
C GLU A 67 -10.58 -2.46 -4.28
N LEU A 68 -10.69 -1.62 -5.33
CA LEU A 68 -10.79 -0.18 -5.19
C LEU A 68 -12.18 0.18 -4.70
N PRO A 69 -12.30 1.16 -3.78
CA PRO A 69 -13.60 1.64 -3.35
C PRO A 69 -14.33 2.31 -4.53
N ASP A 70 -15.65 2.38 -4.43
CA ASP A 70 -16.40 3.28 -5.29
C ASP A 70 -15.94 4.72 -4.99
N PHE A 71 -15.35 5.37 -5.99
CA PHE A 71 -14.77 6.69 -5.80
C PHE A 71 -15.84 7.72 -5.45
N ALA A 72 -17.06 7.61 -6.00
CA ALA A 72 -18.14 8.55 -5.68
C ALA A 72 -18.55 8.44 -4.21
N GLU A 73 -18.65 7.23 -3.67
CA GLU A 73 -18.90 6.97 -2.26
C GLU A 73 -17.75 7.45 -1.36
N TYR A 74 -16.49 7.18 -1.74
CA TYR A 74 -15.31 7.61 -0.99
C TYR A 74 -15.23 9.15 -0.85
N TRP A 75 -15.41 9.88 -1.94
CA TRP A 75 -15.37 11.35 -1.90
C TRP A 75 -16.55 11.92 -1.10
N THR A 76 -17.75 11.36 -1.27
CA THR A 76 -18.93 11.73 -0.48
C THR A 76 -18.72 11.52 1.03
N LYS A 77 -18.10 10.40 1.42
CA LYS A 77 -17.76 10.10 2.83
C LYS A 77 -16.79 11.12 3.39
N ARG A 78 -15.78 11.54 2.61
CA ARG A 78 -14.76 12.53 3.01
C ARG A 78 -15.33 13.94 3.17
N GLU A 79 -16.25 14.35 2.30
CA GLU A 79 -16.89 15.67 2.36
C GLU A 79 -17.81 15.85 3.57
N ARG A 80 -18.41 14.76 4.08
CA ARG A 80 -19.27 14.79 5.28
C ARG A 80 -18.51 14.92 6.61
N VAL A 81 -17.18 14.85 6.61
CA VAL A 81 -16.34 14.95 7.81
C VAL A 81 -15.65 16.31 7.94
N SER A 82 -16.03 17.30 7.13
CA SER A 82 -15.53 18.69 7.20
C SER A 82 -16.51 19.63 7.89
#